data_AF-D8PSP6-F1
#
_entry.id   AF-D8PSP6-F1
#
_cell.length_a   1.000
_cell.length_b   1.000
_cell.length_c   1.000
_cell.angle_alpha   90.00
_cell.angle_beta   90.00
_cell.angle_gamma   90.00
#
_symmetry.space_group_name_H-M   'P 1'
#
loop_
_entity.id
_entity.type
_entity.pdbx_description
1 polymer ?
#
loop_
_entity_poly.entity_id
_entity_poly.type
_entity_poly.pdbx_seq_one_letter_code
_entity_poly.pdbx_strand_id
1 'polypeptide(L)'
;SCVLAPEVTEGPYYINNELVRQDHREDQAGIPLVIDIGILDINTCEPVPNSFVEIWAANATGVYASYPATLGGGSMSLERNETFLRGGFPTDDNGIVEFTTIYTGFYEGRCPHYHTMVHLDWSMSDNGTLVSHSGSLAHIGQFFMDEDWNDQVFALEPYTLNTNNRTLNTEDSILAEQNTDGYNGFLALEKLGDDISEGVLGYITIGIDSTASYSIMNNNYY
;
A
#
# COMPACT_ATOMS: atom_id res chain seq x y z
N SER A 1 8.78 9.13 -16.05
CA SER A 1 8.24 10.51 -16.08
C SER A 1 8.39 11.10 -14.68
N CYS A 2 8.38 12.42 -14.54
CA CYS A 2 8.45 13.12 -13.24
C CYS A 2 7.16 13.93 -13.12
N VAL A 3 6.14 13.31 -12.52
CA VAL A 3 4.78 13.83 -12.40
C VAL A 3 4.32 13.59 -10.97
N LEU A 4 3.62 14.58 -10.40
CA LEU A 4 3.06 14.48 -9.06
C LEU A 4 2.02 13.36 -9.02
N ALA A 5 2.18 12.44 -8.09
CA ALA A 5 1.16 11.44 -7.78
C ALA A 5 -0.01 12.14 -7.09
N PRO A 6 -1.26 11.98 -7.56
CA PRO A 6 -2.42 12.54 -6.88
C PRO A 6 -2.56 12.01 -5.46
N GLU A 7 -2.97 12.87 -4.54
CA GLU A 7 -3.35 12.47 -3.19
C GLU A 7 -4.73 11.79 -3.23
N VAL A 8 -4.88 10.68 -2.50
CA VAL A 8 -6.21 10.09 -2.25
C VAL A 8 -6.38 9.80 -0.77
N THR A 9 -7.58 9.35 -0.40
CA THR A 9 -7.88 9.04 1.01
C THR A 9 -6.91 8.02 1.63
N GLU A 10 -6.45 8.31 2.86
CA GLU A 10 -5.79 7.32 3.73
C GLU A 10 -6.72 6.14 4.04
N GLY A 11 -8.03 6.32 3.90
CA GLY A 11 -9.01 5.32 4.29
C GLY A 11 -9.03 5.06 5.80
N PRO A 12 -9.93 4.20 6.26
CA PRO A 12 -10.20 4.09 7.68
C PRO A 12 -9.29 3.07 8.39
N TYR A 13 -8.40 2.38 7.65
CA TYR A 13 -7.61 1.24 8.13
C TYR A 13 -6.15 1.55 8.48
N TYR A 14 -5.74 2.82 8.38
CA TYR A 14 -4.42 3.24 8.87
C TYR A 14 -4.32 3.01 10.39
N ILE A 15 -3.14 2.61 10.86
CA ILE A 15 -2.81 2.50 12.28
C ILE A 15 -1.49 3.24 12.47
N ASN A 16 -1.47 4.17 13.41
CA ASN A 16 -0.27 4.96 13.69
C ASN A 16 0.82 4.08 14.31
N ASN A 17 2.07 4.52 14.09
CA ASN A 17 3.30 3.89 14.55
C ASN A 17 3.53 2.50 13.93
N GLU A 18 3.57 2.47 12.60
CA GLU A 18 3.86 1.25 11.84
C GLU A 18 5.21 0.63 12.20
N LEU A 19 5.30 -0.69 12.06
CA LEU A 19 6.55 -1.42 12.24
C LEU A 19 7.56 -1.04 11.15
N VAL A 20 8.81 -0.81 11.54
CA VAL A 20 9.91 -0.61 10.58
C VAL A 20 10.41 -1.97 10.08
N ARG A 21 9.95 -2.40 8.91
CA ARG A 21 10.26 -3.71 8.31
C ARG A 21 9.96 -3.75 6.81
N GLN A 22 10.66 -4.64 6.11
CA GLN A 22 10.45 -4.88 4.67
C GLN A 22 9.52 -6.07 4.37
N ASP A 23 9.51 -7.12 5.21
CA ASP A 23 8.59 -8.25 5.05
C ASP A 23 7.33 -8.03 5.88
N HIS A 24 6.19 -7.93 5.20
CA HIS A 24 4.88 -7.63 5.80
C HIS A 24 3.98 -8.87 5.89
N ARG A 25 4.37 -10.02 5.31
CA ARG A 25 3.47 -11.16 5.13
C ARG A 25 2.99 -11.78 6.44
N GLU A 26 3.88 -11.85 7.42
CA GLU A 26 3.69 -12.66 8.63
C GLU A 26 3.24 -14.09 8.27
N ASP A 27 2.04 -14.48 8.69
CA ASP A 27 1.45 -15.80 8.43
C ASP A 27 0.39 -15.79 7.30
N GLN A 28 0.21 -14.66 6.60
CA GLN A 28 -0.83 -14.55 5.59
C GLN A 28 -0.51 -15.38 4.35
N ALA A 29 -1.48 -16.20 3.96
CA ALA A 29 -1.43 -16.97 2.72
C ALA A 29 -1.84 -16.10 1.53
N GLY A 30 -1.14 -16.28 0.41
CA GLY A 30 -1.39 -15.59 -0.85
C GLY A 30 -0.23 -15.79 -1.82
N ILE A 31 -0.37 -15.24 -3.02
CA ILE A 31 0.71 -15.20 -4.00
C ILE A 31 1.78 -14.23 -3.50
N PRO A 32 3.06 -14.64 -3.37
CA PRO A 32 4.12 -13.72 -2.95
C PRO A 32 4.23 -12.52 -3.90
N LEU A 33 4.33 -11.32 -3.34
CA LEU A 33 4.52 -10.09 -4.10
C LEU A 33 5.71 -9.34 -3.54
N VAL A 34 6.70 -9.06 -4.38
CA VAL A 34 7.78 -8.11 -4.08
C VAL A 34 7.40 -6.78 -4.73
N ILE A 35 7.53 -5.67 -4.01
CA ILE A 35 7.17 -4.33 -4.52
C ILE A 35 8.37 -3.41 -4.40
N ASP A 36 8.83 -2.89 -5.52
CA ASP A 36 9.79 -1.78 -5.59
C ASP A 36 9.05 -0.45 -5.75
N ILE A 37 9.23 0.45 -4.79
CA ILE A 37 8.65 1.78 -4.81
C ILE A 37 9.78 2.81 -4.91
N GLY A 38 9.85 3.50 -6.06
CA GLY A 38 10.74 4.62 -6.27
C GLY A 38 10.08 5.95 -5.90
N ILE A 39 10.77 6.79 -5.12
CA ILE A 39 10.29 8.12 -4.73
C ILE A 39 11.11 9.19 -5.47
N LEU A 40 10.41 10.07 -6.20
CA LEU A 40 11.00 11.21 -6.90
C LEU A 40 10.43 12.52 -6.35
N ASP A 41 11.26 13.54 -6.15
CA ASP A 41 10.78 14.89 -5.87
C ASP A 41 10.44 15.60 -7.18
N ILE A 42 9.19 16.03 -7.37
CA ILE A 42 8.74 16.68 -8.60
C ILE A 42 9.34 18.05 -8.83
N ASN A 43 9.89 18.69 -7.80
CA ASN A 43 10.55 19.99 -7.92
C ASN A 43 11.94 19.90 -8.55
N THR A 44 12.61 18.75 -8.39
CA THR A 44 13.99 18.52 -8.83
C THR A 44 14.11 17.40 -9.87
N CYS A 45 13.12 16.50 -9.91
CA CYS A 45 13.11 15.23 -10.62
C CYS A 45 14.23 14.27 -10.23
N GLU A 46 14.78 14.44 -9.03
CA GLU A 46 15.79 13.57 -8.46
C GLU A 46 15.16 12.58 -7.45
N PRO A 47 15.79 11.41 -7.23
CA PRO A 47 15.34 10.49 -6.20
C PRO A 47 15.44 11.05 -4.78
N VAL A 48 14.52 10.60 -3.91
CA VAL A 48 14.46 11.04 -2.51
C VAL A 48 14.96 9.92 -1.58
N PRO A 49 16.26 9.91 -1.22
CA PRO A 49 16.81 8.92 -0.31
C PRO A 49 16.34 9.15 1.13
N ASN A 50 16.30 8.08 1.93
CA ASN A 50 15.89 8.10 3.33
C ASN A 50 14.49 8.71 3.58
N SER A 51 13.60 8.70 2.58
CA SER A 51 12.17 8.91 2.82
C SER A 51 11.57 7.61 3.35
N PHE A 52 10.75 7.69 4.39
CA PHE A 52 10.11 6.50 4.95
C PHE A 52 8.81 6.24 4.22
N VAL A 53 8.74 5.11 3.52
CA VAL A 53 7.53 4.68 2.84
C VAL A 53 6.88 3.62 3.70
N GLU A 54 5.59 3.74 3.94
CA GLU A 54 4.80 2.69 4.57
C GLU A 54 3.66 2.28 3.67
N ILE A 55 3.33 0.99 3.71
CA ILE A 55 2.20 0.42 2.97
C ILE A 55 1.33 -0.40 3.91
N TRP A 56 0.03 -0.48 3.59
CA TRP A 56 -0.88 -1.41 4.23
C TRP A 56 -1.94 -1.89 3.23
N ALA A 57 -2.37 -3.14 3.40
CA ALA A 57 -3.37 -3.76 2.53
C ALA A 57 -4.22 -4.80 3.26
N ALA A 58 -5.32 -5.19 2.61
CA ALA A 58 -6.10 -6.34 3.00
C ALA A 58 -5.37 -7.65 2.66
N ASN A 59 -5.72 -8.72 3.36
CA ASN A 59 -5.31 -10.07 2.96
C ASN A 59 -6.09 -10.57 1.74
N ALA A 60 -5.78 -11.78 1.28
CA ALA A 60 -6.41 -12.40 0.10
C ALA A 60 -7.96 -12.44 0.15
N THR A 61 -8.54 -12.48 1.36
CA THR A 61 -9.99 -12.50 1.59
C THR A 61 -10.62 -11.13 1.87
N GLY A 62 -9.85 -10.04 1.74
CA GLY A 62 -10.36 -8.69 1.92
C GLY A 62 -10.39 -8.21 3.37
N VAL A 63 -9.59 -8.79 4.27
CA VAL A 63 -9.56 -8.41 5.69
C VAL A 63 -8.27 -7.67 6.03
N TYR A 64 -8.39 -6.51 6.67
CA TYR A 64 -7.23 -5.80 7.24
C TYR A 64 -6.88 -6.33 8.63
N ALA A 65 -5.59 -6.38 8.93
CA ALA A 65 -5.09 -6.74 10.26
C ALA A 65 -5.71 -5.84 11.33
N SER A 66 -6.08 -6.43 12.48
CA SER A 66 -6.70 -5.76 13.64
C SER A 66 -8.14 -5.28 13.49
N TYR A 67 -8.70 -5.22 12.28
CA TYR A 67 -10.09 -4.83 12.04
C TYR A 67 -11.04 -6.04 11.99
N PRO A 68 -12.38 -5.85 12.03
CA PRO A 68 -13.32 -6.95 11.86
C PRO A 68 -13.17 -7.66 10.51
N ALA A 69 -13.54 -8.93 10.43
CA ALA A 69 -13.51 -9.70 9.17
C ALA A 69 -14.56 -9.24 8.15
N THR A 70 -15.60 -8.51 8.59
CA THR A 70 -16.61 -7.92 7.71
C THR A 70 -16.34 -6.43 7.59
N LEU A 71 -15.79 -6.03 6.44
CA LEU A 71 -15.52 -4.64 6.09
C LEU A 71 -16.64 -4.06 5.21
N GLY A 72 -16.70 -2.73 5.06
CA GLY A 72 -17.67 -2.08 4.14
C GLY A 72 -18.95 -1.53 4.77
N GLY A 73 -19.05 -1.47 6.11
CA GLY A 73 -20.21 -0.84 6.77
C GLY A 73 -20.31 -1.01 8.29
N GLY A 74 -19.24 -1.46 8.95
CA GLY A 74 -19.21 -1.81 10.38
C GLY A 74 -18.36 -0.85 11.24
N SER A 75 -18.24 -1.19 12.53
CA SER A 75 -17.38 -0.48 13.49
C SER A 75 -15.93 -0.48 13.03
N MET A 76 -15.33 0.71 12.91
CA MET A 76 -13.93 0.92 12.57
C MET A 76 -12.99 0.76 13.79
N SER A 77 -13.39 -0.04 14.76
CA SER A 77 -12.61 -0.30 15.97
C SER A 77 -11.60 -1.40 15.73
N LEU A 78 -10.40 -1.25 16.28
CA LEU A 78 -9.45 -2.35 16.40
C LEU A 78 -10.03 -3.40 17.36
N GLU A 79 -10.29 -4.61 16.87
CA GLU A 79 -10.83 -5.74 17.65
C GLU A 79 -9.76 -6.78 17.99
N ARG A 80 -8.61 -6.71 17.29
CA ARG A 80 -7.52 -7.67 17.35
C ARG A 80 -6.19 -6.91 17.42
N ASN A 81 -5.08 -7.63 17.64
CA ASN A 81 -3.73 -7.06 17.76
C ASN A 81 -2.79 -7.69 16.71
N GLU A 82 -3.25 -7.72 15.48
CA GLU A 82 -2.54 -8.30 14.34
C GLU A 82 -1.83 -7.18 13.57
N THR A 83 -0.67 -7.50 13.02
CA THR A 83 0.17 -6.54 12.29
C THR A 83 0.42 -6.96 10.85
N PHE A 84 -0.18 -8.05 10.35
CA PHE A 84 0.11 -8.51 8.99
C PHE A 84 -0.20 -7.47 7.90
N LEU A 85 0.52 -7.57 6.79
CA LEU A 85 0.37 -6.80 5.55
C LEU A 85 0.41 -5.29 5.76
N ARG A 86 1.19 -4.84 6.75
CA ARG A 86 1.52 -3.45 7.00
C ARG A 86 2.95 -3.27 7.52
N GLY A 87 3.49 -2.08 7.30
CA GLY A 87 4.81 -1.69 7.77
C GLY A 87 5.45 -0.70 6.81
N GLY A 88 6.63 -0.21 7.18
CA GLY A 88 7.39 0.70 6.34
C GLY A 88 8.88 0.56 6.48
N PHE A 89 9.61 1.16 5.55
CA PHE A 89 11.07 1.15 5.54
C PHE A 89 11.59 2.38 4.78
N PRO A 90 12.77 2.91 5.15
CA PRO A 90 13.37 4.01 4.40
C PRO A 90 13.83 3.60 3.01
N THR A 91 13.72 4.52 2.06
CA THR A 91 14.34 4.39 0.74
C THR A 91 15.87 4.42 0.82
N ASP A 92 16.51 3.74 -0.12
CA ASP A 92 17.97 3.72 -0.31
C ASP A 92 18.50 5.00 -0.97
N ASP A 93 19.80 5.03 -1.29
CA ASP A 93 20.46 6.16 -1.95
C ASP A 93 19.90 6.48 -3.36
N ASN A 94 19.17 5.54 -3.97
CA ASN A 94 18.49 5.72 -5.26
C ASN A 94 17.01 6.08 -5.09
N GLY A 95 16.56 6.36 -3.86
CA GLY A 95 15.16 6.67 -3.56
C GLY A 95 14.23 5.47 -3.71
N ILE A 96 14.73 4.24 -3.63
CA ILE A 96 13.95 3.01 -3.80
C ILE A 96 13.81 2.28 -2.45
N VAL A 97 12.62 1.76 -2.19
CA VAL A 97 12.37 0.79 -1.12
C VAL A 97 11.77 -0.48 -1.72
N GLU A 98 12.19 -1.64 -1.20
CA GLU A 98 11.65 -2.95 -1.56
C GLU A 98 10.85 -3.52 -0.39
N PHE A 99 9.61 -3.96 -0.66
CA PHE A 99 8.76 -4.67 0.29
C PHE A 99 8.46 -6.10 -0.17
N THR A 100 8.38 -7.03 0.77
CA THR A 100 7.84 -8.37 0.54
C THR A 100 6.48 -8.50 1.21
N THR A 101 5.46 -8.83 0.44
CA THR A 101 4.05 -8.95 0.85
C THR A 101 3.37 -10.09 0.06
N ILE A 102 2.05 -10.12 0.00
CA ILE A 102 1.26 -11.00 -0.89
C ILE A 102 0.44 -10.19 -1.87
N TYR A 103 -0.01 -10.72 -3.00
CA TYR A 103 -1.02 -10.03 -3.79
C TYR A 103 -2.27 -9.79 -2.92
N THR A 104 -2.77 -8.55 -2.84
CA THR A 104 -3.90 -8.20 -1.95
C THR A 104 -5.23 -8.69 -2.50
N GLY A 105 -6.17 -9.00 -1.61
CA GLY A 105 -7.55 -9.29 -1.99
C GLY A 105 -8.36 -8.00 -2.25
N PHE A 106 -9.68 -8.15 -2.24
CA PHE A 106 -10.63 -7.04 -2.32
C PHE A 106 -11.73 -7.19 -1.28
N TYR A 107 -12.42 -6.09 -0.99
CA TYR A 107 -13.59 -6.05 -0.13
C TYR A 107 -14.68 -5.20 -0.78
N GLU A 108 -15.90 -5.27 -0.25
CA GLU A 108 -17.06 -4.62 -0.87
C GLU A 108 -16.82 -3.13 -1.12
N GLY A 109 -17.07 -2.71 -2.37
CA GLY A 109 -17.00 -1.32 -2.81
C GLY A 109 -15.63 -0.82 -3.23
N ARG A 110 -14.57 -1.64 -3.15
CA ARG A 110 -13.20 -1.25 -3.53
C ARG A 110 -12.53 -2.32 -4.39
N CYS A 111 -11.84 -1.90 -5.45
CA CYS A 111 -10.97 -2.79 -6.20
C CYS A 111 -9.70 -3.14 -5.38
N PRO A 112 -8.90 -4.15 -5.77
CA PRO A 112 -7.69 -4.53 -5.06
C PRO A 112 -6.66 -3.40 -5.04
N HIS A 113 -6.16 -3.04 -3.85
CA HIS A 113 -5.23 -1.93 -3.70
C HIS A 113 -4.34 -2.08 -2.48
N TYR A 114 -3.23 -1.36 -2.55
CA TYR A 114 -2.36 -1.02 -1.44
C TYR A 114 -2.50 0.45 -1.14
N HIS A 115 -2.52 0.79 0.14
CA HIS A 115 -2.30 2.15 0.57
C HIS A 115 -0.81 2.44 0.71
N THR A 116 -0.44 3.71 0.60
CA THR A 116 0.93 4.17 0.83
C THR A 116 0.95 5.55 1.48
N MET A 117 1.94 5.78 2.34
CA MET A 117 2.32 7.10 2.84
C MET A 117 3.83 7.28 2.72
N VAL A 118 4.26 8.52 2.41
CA VAL A 118 5.68 8.88 2.29
C VAL A 118 6.01 9.98 3.29
N HIS A 119 6.90 9.69 4.22
CA HIS A 119 7.34 10.61 5.27
C HIS A 119 8.77 11.10 5.01
N LEU A 120 8.99 12.39 5.25
CA LEU A 120 10.30 13.03 5.23
C LEU A 120 10.68 13.45 6.65
N ASP A 121 11.99 13.53 6.92
CA ASP A 121 12.53 13.88 8.25
C ASP A 121 11.92 13.04 9.39
N TRP A 122 11.62 11.79 9.08
CA TRP A 122 10.99 10.83 9.97
C TRP A 122 11.92 10.40 11.11
N SER A 123 11.32 9.82 12.16
CA SER A 123 12.07 9.23 13.28
C SER A 123 11.50 7.88 13.68
N MET A 124 12.38 7.00 14.14
CA MET A 124 12.02 5.70 14.72
C MET A 124 12.03 5.80 16.25
N SER A 125 11.02 5.22 16.88
CA SER A 125 10.96 5.02 18.33
C SER A 125 11.88 3.88 18.79
N ASP A 126 12.16 3.80 20.09
CA ASP A 126 13.00 2.75 20.68
C ASP A 126 12.42 1.33 20.52
N ASN A 127 11.11 1.19 20.30
CA ASN A 127 10.45 -0.10 20.09
C ASN A 127 10.40 -0.54 18.62
N GLY A 128 11.09 0.18 17.71
CA GLY A 128 11.20 -0.20 16.30
C GLY A 128 9.97 0.17 15.45
N THR A 129 9.17 1.14 15.90
CA THR A 129 8.06 1.70 15.12
C THR A 129 8.39 3.07 14.57
N LEU A 130 7.71 3.47 13.50
CA LEU A 130 7.66 4.85 13.07
C LEU A 130 7.09 5.73 14.21
N VAL A 131 7.56 6.97 14.33
CA VAL A 131 6.83 8.03 15.03
C VAL A 131 5.99 8.76 13.99
N SER A 132 4.75 8.34 13.77
CA SER A 132 3.92 8.73 12.60
C SER A 132 3.75 10.24 12.39
N HIS A 133 3.85 11.03 13.46
CA HIS A 133 3.72 12.48 13.40
C HIS A 133 5.05 13.24 13.50
N SER A 134 6.18 12.56 13.29
CA SER A 134 7.49 13.20 13.18
C SER A 134 7.76 13.63 11.74
N GLY A 135 8.54 14.71 11.56
CA GLY A 135 8.87 15.22 10.23
C GLY A 135 7.65 15.77 9.49
N SER A 136 7.57 15.49 8.18
CA SER A 136 6.42 15.85 7.34
C SER A 136 5.90 14.64 6.55
N LEU A 137 4.59 14.59 6.38
CA LEU A 137 3.94 13.64 5.49
C LEU A 137 3.85 14.27 4.09
N ALA A 138 4.62 13.76 3.14
CA ALA A 138 4.75 14.33 1.80
C ALA A 138 3.79 13.72 0.77
N HIS A 139 3.18 12.56 1.07
CA HIS A 139 2.21 11.91 0.18
C HIS A 139 1.31 10.93 0.93
N ILE A 140 0.04 10.89 0.55
CA ILE A 140 -0.97 9.89 0.90
C ILE A 140 -1.58 9.36 -0.41
N GLY A 141 -1.38 8.09 -0.68
CA GLY A 141 -1.74 7.51 -1.97
C GLY A 141 -2.28 6.08 -1.86
N GLN A 142 -2.71 5.58 -3.02
CA GLN A 142 -2.97 4.17 -3.23
C GLN A 142 -2.38 3.73 -4.56
N PHE A 143 -2.01 2.46 -4.66
CA PHE A 143 -1.65 1.84 -5.93
C PHE A 143 -2.39 0.52 -6.13
N PHE A 144 -2.60 0.21 -7.40
CA PHE A 144 -3.59 -0.74 -7.87
C PHE A 144 -2.97 -1.72 -8.85
N MET A 145 -3.74 -2.76 -9.22
CA MET A 145 -3.28 -3.77 -10.16
C MET A 145 -4.26 -3.89 -11.32
N ASP A 146 -3.72 -4.08 -12.52
CA ASP A 146 -4.51 -4.24 -13.74
C ASP A 146 -5.46 -5.44 -13.67
N GLU A 147 -6.57 -5.36 -14.40
CA GLU A 147 -7.66 -6.33 -14.33
C GLU A 147 -7.24 -7.73 -14.79
N ASP A 148 -6.38 -7.82 -15.81
CA ASP A 148 -5.85 -9.09 -16.31
C ASP A 148 -5.02 -9.84 -15.25
N TRP A 149 -4.35 -9.10 -14.35
CA TRP A 149 -3.64 -9.69 -13.20
C TRP A 149 -4.62 -10.10 -12.12
N ASN A 150 -5.57 -9.23 -11.78
CA ASN A 150 -6.60 -9.53 -10.79
C ASN A 150 -7.39 -10.80 -11.17
N ASP A 151 -7.73 -10.98 -12.44
CA ASP A 151 -8.45 -12.16 -12.94
C ASP A 151 -7.65 -13.47 -12.79
N GLN A 152 -6.34 -13.42 -13.05
CA GLN A 152 -5.46 -14.58 -12.84
C GLN A 152 -5.33 -14.92 -11.35
N VAL A 153 -5.13 -13.91 -10.50
CA VAL A 153 -4.93 -14.11 -9.05
C VAL A 153 -6.20 -14.62 -8.38
N PHE A 154 -7.36 -14.04 -8.68
CA PHE A 154 -8.61 -14.40 -8.01
C PHE A 154 -9.22 -15.72 -8.48
N ALA A 155 -8.61 -16.36 -9.48
CA ALA A 155 -8.90 -17.74 -9.86
C ALA A 155 -8.15 -18.78 -9.02
N LEU A 156 -7.26 -18.36 -8.10
CA LEU A 156 -6.40 -19.25 -7.30
C LEU A 156 -6.76 -19.20 -5.81
N GLU A 157 -6.49 -20.30 -5.10
CA GLU A 157 -6.54 -20.31 -3.63
C GLU A 157 -5.38 -19.47 -3.06
N PRO A 158 -5.57 -18.74 -1.93
CA PRO A 158 -6.79 -18.66 -1.14
C PRO A 158 -7.78 -17.57 -1.60
N TYR A 159 -7.53 -16.88 -2.72
CA TYR A 159 -8.37 -15.78 -3.19
C TYR A 159 -9.78 -16.21 -3.57
N THR A 160 -9.94 -17.44 -4.05
CA THR A 160 -11.24 -18.09 -4.28
C THR A 160 -12.11 -18.23 -3.03
N LEU A 161 -11.53 -18.08 -1.82
CA LEU A 161 -12.28 -18.03 -0.56
C LEU A 161 -12.88 -16.65 -0.26
N ASN A 162 -12.53 -15.62 -1.03
CA ASN A 162 -13.09 -14.30 -0.88
C ASN A 162 -14.54 -14.28 -1.41
N THR A 163 -15.51 -14.14 -0.51
CA THR A 163 -16.94 -14.15 -0.84
C THR A 163 -17.54 -12.76 -1.07
N ASN A 164 -16.71 -11.70 -1.04
CA ASN A 164 -17.19 -10.34 -1.30
C ASN A 164 -17.60 -10.18 -2.78
N ASN A 165 -18.45 -9.18 -3.06
CA ASN A 165 -18.70 -8.76 -4.44
C ASN A 165 -17.52 -7.92 -4.93
N ARG A 166 -16.84 -8.38 -5.99
CA ARG A 166 -15.71 -7.69 -6.59
C ARG A 166 -16.15 -6.40 -7.29
N THR A 167 -15.58 -5.27 -6.87
CA THR A 167 -15.63 -4.00 -7.59
C THR A 167 -14.50 -3.98 -8.62
N LEU A 168 -14.82 -3.75 -9.89
CA LEU A 168 -13.82 -3.67 -10.96
C LEU A 168 -13.05 -2.35 -10.87
N ASN A 169 -11.85 -2.32 -11.47
CA ASN A 169 -11.05 -1.09 -11.56
C ASN A 169 -11.83 0.09 -12.18
N THR A 170 -12.68 -0.17 -13.17
CA THR A 170 -13.49 0.87 -13.82
C THR A 170 -14.62 1.42 -12.96
N GLU A 171 -14.91 0.78 -11.83
CA GLU A 171 -16.00 1.12 -10.91
C GLU A 171 -15.51 1.77 -9.61
N ASP A 172 -14.20 1.70 -9.31
CA ASP A 172 -13.61 2.28 -8.12
C ASP A 172 -13.27 3.76 -8.35
N SER A 173 -13.97 4.64 -7.63
CA SER A 173 -13.77 6.09 -7.75
C SER A 173 -12.43 6.57 -7.21
N ILE A 174 -11.82 5.85 -6.27
CA ILE A 174 -10.52 6.22 -5.70
C ILE A 174 -9.41 5.92 -6.69
N LEU A 175 -9.53 4.81 -7.43
CA LEU A 175 -8.64 4.54 -8.57
C LEU A 175 -8.78 5.60 -9.65
N ALA A 176 -10.02 6.02 -9.97
CA ALA A 176 -10.25 7.09 -10.93
C ALA A 176 -9.61 8.42 -10.50
N GLU A 177 -9.62 8.74 -9.21
CA GLU A 177 -8.96 9.93 -8.62
C GLU A 177 -7.43 9.79 -8.65
N GLN A 178 -6.90 8.63 -8.26
CA GLN A 178 -5.46 8.37 -8.28
C GLN A 178 -4.88 8.47 -9.70
N ASN A 179 -5.63 8.06 -10.73
CA ASN A 179 -5.22 8.10 -12.13
C ASN A 179 -5.53 9.43 -12.84
N THR A 180 -5.31 10.55 -12.14
CA THR A 180 -5.47 11.90 -12.70
C THR A 180 -4.12 12.56 -12.97
N ASP A 181 -4.15 13.74 -13.61
CA ASP A 181 -2.99 14.61 -13.84
C ASP A 181 -1.77 13.98 -14.54
N GLY A 182 -2.01 12.92 -15.31
CA GLY A 182 -0.98 12.21 -16.07
C GLY A 182 -0.18 11.19 -15.25
N TYR A 183 -0.56 10.96 -14.00
CA TYR A 183 -0.04 9.87 -13.18
C TYR A 183 -0.70 8.53 -13.54
N ASN A 184 0.03 7.44 -13.31
CA ASN A 184 -0.46 6.07 -13.43
C ASN A 184 -0.23 5.34 -12.10
N GLY A 185 -1.33 5.09 -11.38
CA GLY A 185 -1.36 4.40 -10.09
C GLY A 185 -1.40 2.87 -10.18
N PHE A 186 -1.19 2.28 -11.37
CA PHE A 186 -1.05 0.84 -11.51
C PHE A 186 0.39 0.40 -11.28
N LEU A 187 0.58 -0.64 -10.46
CA LEU A 187 1.84 -1.39 -10.40
C LEU A 187 2.12 -1.98 -11.78
N ALA A 188 3.34 -1.80 -12.28
CA ALA A 188 3.83 -2.61 -13.38
C ALA A 188 4.28 -3.96 -12.82
N LEU A 189 3.70 -5.06 -13.31
CA LEU A 189 3.87 -6.39 -12.74
C LEU A 189 4.60 -7.34 -13.71
N GLU A 190 5.45 -8.19 -13.14
CA GLU A 190 6.14 -9.28 -13.83
C GLU A 190 6.08 -10.56 -12.99
N LYS A 191 5.94 -11.74 -13.63
CA LYS A 191 6.00 -13.02 -12.91
C LYS A 191 7.44 -13.30 -12.51
N LEU A 192 7.66 -13.75 -11.28
CA LEU A 192 8.97 -14.20 -10.80
C LEU A 192 9.31 -15.63 -11.26
N GLY A 193 8.31 -16.37 -11.73
CA GLY A 193 8.44 -17.73 -12.24
C GLY A 193 7.55 -17.98 -13.46
N ASP A 194 7.39 -19.25 -13.83
CA ASP A 194 6.58 -19.64 -14.99
C ASP A 194 5.07 -19.53 -14.67
N ASP A 195 4.72 -19.75 -13.41
CA ASP A 195 3.36 -19.64 -12.89
C ASP A 195 3.21 -18.45 -11.95
N ILE A 196 2.05 -17.78 -11.98
CA ILE A 196 1.81 -16.59 -11.13
C ILE A 196 1.86 -16.94 -9.64
N SER A 197 1.55 -18.18 -9.25
CA SER A 197 1.63 -18.64 -7.86
C SER A 197 3.05 -18.71 -7.30
N GLU A 198 4.07 -18.71 -8.16
CA GLU A 198 5.48 -18.67 -7.75
C GLU A 198 5.93 -17.27 -7.31
N GLY A 199 5.11 -16.25 -7.60
CA GLY A 199 5.28 -14.89 -7.12
C GLY A 199 5.31 -13.86 -8.24
N VAL A 200 5.16 -12.60 -7.83
CA VAL A 200 5.10 -11.44 -8.73
C VAL A 200 6.07 -10.37 -8.22
N LEU A 201 6.78 -9.72 -9.14
CA LEU A 201 7.48 -8.47 -8.90
C LEU A 201 6.59 -7.33 -9.38
N GLY A 202 6.35 -6.36 -8.53
CA GLY A 202 5.70 -5.10 -8.88
C GLY A 202 6.65 -3.93 -8.72
N TYR A 203 6.56 -2.95 -9.60
CA TYR A 203 7.29 -1.71 -9.44
C TYR A 203 6.42 -0.49 -9.78
N ILE A 204 6.62 0.59 -9.04
CA ILE A 204 5.94 1.87 -9.24
C ILE A 204 6.85 3.02 -8.84
N THR A 205 6.62 4.19 -9.44
CA THR A 205 7.30 5.44 -9.07
C THR A 205 6.26 6.44 -8.57
N ILE A 206 6.46 6.96 -7.37
CA ILE A 206 5.63 8.00 -6.76
C ILE A 206 6.40 9.32 -6.85
N GLY A 207 5.83 10.28 -7.57
CA GLY A 207 6.31 11.66 -7.55
C GLY A 207 5.68 12.41 -6.39
N ILE A 208 6.49 12.95 -5.48
CA ILE A 208 6.03 13.75 -4.33
C ILE A 208 6.45 15.22 -4.50
N ASP A 209 5.73 16.12 -3.86
CA ASP A 209 6.24 17.47 -3.58
C ASP A 209 6.94 17.45 -2.22
N SER A 210 8.27 17.53 -2.21
CA SER A 210 9.07 17.49 -0.98
C SER A 210 8.80 18.66 -0.02
N THR A 211 8.09 19.70 -0.46
CA THR A 211 7.69 20.83 0.36
C THR A 211 6.29 20.69 0.96
N ALA A 212 5.54 19.65 0.57
CA ALA A 212 4.22 19.37 1.10
C ALA A 212 4.27 18.82 2.53
N SER A 213 3.19 19.04 3.27
CA SER A 213 3.00 18.51 4.62
C SER A 213 1.51 18.27 4.86
N TYR A 214 1.08 17.05 4.59
CA TYR A 214 -0.27 16.58 4.86
C TYR A 214 -0.45 16.19 6.33
N SER A 215 -1.67 15.81 6.72
CA SER A 215 -2.01 15.41 8.08
C SER A 215 -2.65 14.03 8.07
N ILE A 216 -2.16 13.16 8.94
CA ILE A 216 -2.81 11.89 9.27
C ILE A 216 -4.08 12.20 10.06
N MET A 217 -5.23 11.76 9.57
CA MET A 217 -6.52 12.04 10.21
C MET A 217 -6.96 10.91 11.15
N ASN A 218 -6.44 9.71 10.91
CA ASN A 218 -6.74 8.52 11.67
C ASN A 218 -6.10 8.57 13.07
N ASN A 219 -6.88 8.20 14.10
CA ASN A 219 -6.45 8.18 15.51
C ASN A 219 -6.32 6.75 16.06
N ASN A 220 -6.17 5.75 15.20
CA ASN A 220 -5.98 4.36 15.59
C ASN A 220 -4.53 4.14 16.00
N TYR A 221 -4.35 3.49 17.14
CA TYR A 221 -3.08 3.08 17.72
C TYR A 221 -3.28 1.70 18.32
N TYR A 222 -2.22 0.89 18.34
CA TYR A 222 -2.18 -0.37 19.11
C TYR A 222 -2.22 -0.11 20.62
#